data_AF-A0A6C0II71-F1
#
_entry.id   AF-A0A6C0II71-F1
#
_cell.length_a   1.000
_cell.length_b   1.000
_cell.length_c   1.000
_cell.angle_alpha   90.00
_cell.angle_beta   90.00
_cell.angle_gamma   90.00
#
_symmetry.space_group_name_H-M   'P 1'
#
loop_
_entity.id
_entity.type
_entity.pdbx_description
1 polymer ?
#
loop_
_entity_poly.entity_id
_entity_poly.type
_entity_poly.pdbx_seq_one_letter_code
_entity_poly.pdbx_strand_id
1 'polypeptide(L)'
;MTSVKKQLVIAIFFYLLIGYTNEFVAENQVYQNINDPPLFDRGHNLLPLLSKRLPDIGLILFILYFIIRWAIQYPTTLINYLWIISLLFIGRVVLLSVTQFPPGLPGCSTVKEGDSLYFNVFRKGWNECLDYMYSGHTIHCVLVTLFTLYLSSSMFEKIAIIMVTLLEIGLIIGSRIHYTADVLVGTLVTILIFFSWPGIDNVVKHIYSGGIYGKMLFKKVQQVEF
;
A
#
# COMPACT_ATOMS: atom_id res chain seq x y z
N MET A 1 -13.99 24.84 -8.65
CA MET A 1 -14.67 23.55 -8.32
C MET A 1 -14.74 22.56 -9.47
N THR A 2 -14.99 22.98 -10.72
CA THR A 2 -15.03 22.10 -11.90
C THR A 2 -13.71 21.36 -12.19
N SER A 3 -12.57 21.99 -11.89
CA SER A 3 -11.24 21.39 -12.08
C SER A 3 -10.97 20.17 -11.16
N VAL A 4 -11.28 20.27 -9.86
CA VAL A 4 -11.01 19.18 -8.89
C VAL A 4 -11.86 17.95 -9.18
N LYS A 5 -13.15 18.13 -9.51
CA LYS A 5 -14.02 17.00 -9.89
C LYS A 5 -13.50 16.28 -11.14
N LYS A 6 -13.07 17.02 -12.16
CA LYS A 6 -12.47 16.46 -13.38
C LYS A 6 -11.20 15.67 -13.05
N GLN A 7 -10.30 16.23 -12.23
CA GLN A 7 -9.08 15.55 -11.81
C GLN A 7 -9.37 14.27 -11.01
N LEU A 8 -10.36 14.31 -10.12
CA LEU A 8 -10.76 13.13 -9.35
C LEU A 8 -11.28 12.01 -10.25
N VAL A 9 -12.14 12.32 -11.22
CA VAL A 9 -12.64 11.33 -12.17
C VAL A 9 -11.49 10.71 -12.98
N ILE A 10 -10.55 11.53 -13.45
CA ILE A 10 -9.36 11.06 -14.17
C ILE A 10 -8.50 10.15 -13.28
N ALA A 11 -8.24 10.56 -12.03
CA ALA A 11 -7.43 9.79 -11.09
C ALA A 11 -8.08 8.45 -10.73
N ILE A 12 -9.41 8.41 -10.53
CA ILE A 12 -10.17 7.18 -10.31
C ILE A 12 -10.07 6.27 -11.53
N PHE A 13 -10.27 6.80 -12.74
CA PHE A 13 -10.16 6.02 -13.97
C PHE A 13 -8.76 5.39 -14.12
N PHE A 14 -7.71 6.19 -13.92
CA PHE A 14 -6.33 5.70 -13.98
C PHE A 14 -6.05 4.63 -12.91
N TYR A 15 -6.48 4.87 -11.68
CA TYR A 15 -6.33 3.89 -10.60
C TYR A 15 -7.03 2.57 -10.92
N LEU A 16 -8.27 2.61 -11.43
CA LEU A 16 -9.01 1.40 -11.78
C LEU A 16 -8.38 0.68 -12.98
N LEU A 17 -7.89 1.42 -13.97
CA LEU A 17 -7.21 0.85 -15.13
C LEU A 17 -5.92 0.13 -14.71
N ILE A 18 -5.06 0.80 -13.94
CA ILE A 18 -3.79 0.23 -13.48
C ILE A 18 -4.02 -0.90 -12.48
N GLY A 19 -4.99 -0.75 -11.56
CA GLY A 19 -5.39 -1.82 -10.65
C GLY A 19 -5.89 -3.06 -11.40
N TYR A 20 -6.74 -2.88 -12.42
CA TYR A 20 -7.15 -3.97 -13.29
C TYR A 20 -5.96 -4.61 -14.00
N THR A 21 -5.03 -3.83 -14.56
CA THR A 21 -3.83 -4.37 -15.20
C THR A 21 -2.96 -5.15 -14.22
N ASN A 22 -2.80 -4.68 -12.99
CA ASN A 22 -2.05 -5.36 -11.95
C ASN A 22 -2.63 -6.75 -11.65
N GLU A 23 -3.93 -6.82 -11.39
CA GLU A 23 -4.61 -8.08 -11.11
C GLU A 23 -4.69 -8.99 -12.34
N PHE A 24 -4.86 -8.40 -13.53
CA PHE A 24 -4.85 -9.14 -14.79
C PHE A 24 -3.49 -9.83 -15.03
N VAL A 25 -2.39 -9.12 -14.81
CA VAL A 25 -1.04 -9.69 -14.94
C VAL A 25 -0.83 -10.77 -13.89
N ALA A 26 -1.17 -10.50 -12.63
CA ALA A 26 -1.06 -11.45 -11.52
C ALA A 26 -1.80 -12.78 -11.79
N GLU A 27 -3.07 -12.70 -12.20
CA GLU A 27 -3.91 -13.89 -12.43
C GLU A 27 -3.55 -14.68 -13.70
N ASN A 28 -2.95 -14.03 -14.71
CA ASN A 28 -2.58 -14.65 -15.99
C ASN A 28 -1.09 -15.03 -16.07
N GLN A 29 -0.35 -14.88 -14.98
CA GLN A 29 1.06 -15.22 -14.96
C GLN A 29 1.27 -16.73 -14.83
N VAL A 30 1.99 -17.32 -15.78
CA VAL A 30 2.45 -18.72 -15.69
C VAL A 30 3.60 -18.77 -14.69
N TYR A 31 3.39 -19.45 -13.56
CA TYR A 31 4.42 -19.61 -12.52
C TYR A 31 5.25 -20.86 -12.78
N GLN A 32 6.53 -20.66 -13.13
CA GLN A 32 7.45 -21.77 -13.38
C GLN A 32 7.80 -22.53 -12.10
N ASN A 33 7.92 -21.81 -10.99
CA ASN A 33 8.39 -22.33 -9.70
C ASN A 33 7.23 -22.64 -8.74
N ILE A 34 6.04 -22.98 -9.26
CA ILE A 34 4.84 -23.19 -8.44
C ILE A 34 4.95 -24.40 -7.49
N ASN A 35 5.75 -25.39 -7.87
CA ASN A 35 5.98 -26.63 -7.13
C ASN A 35 7.27 -26.62 -6.30
N ASP A 36 8.05 -25.54 -6.41
CA ASP A 36 9.29 -25.40 -5.65
C ASP A 36 8.98 -25.16 -4.18
N PRO A 37 9.85 -25.58 -3.25
CA PRO A 37 9.68 -25.29 -1.83
C PRO A 37 9.67 -23.78 -1.58
N PRO A 38 8.89 -23.29 -0.60
CA PRO A 38 8.91 -21.89 -0.20
C PRO A 38 10.32 -21.42 0.17
N LEU A 39 10.64 -20.17 -0.13
CA LEU A 39 11.91 -19.57 0.29
C LEU A 39 11.95 -19.47 1.81
N PHE A 40 13.17 -19.55 2.36
CA PHE A 40 13.36 -19.32 3.78
C PHE A 40 13.06 -17.85 4.11
N ASP A 41 12.10 -17.64 5.01
CA ASP A 41 11.71 -16.31 5.47
C ASP A 41 11.64 -16.26 7.01
N ARG A 42 12.33 -15.27 7.59
CA ARG A 42 12.43 -15.14 9.05
C ARG A 42 11.09 -14.74 9.68
N GLY A 43 10.33 -13.87 9.03
CA GLY A 43 9.00 -13.49 9.51
C GLY A 43 8.04 -14.68 9.46
N HIS A 44 8.18 -15.53 8.45
CA HIS A 44 7.43 -16.79 8.36
C HIS A 44 7.81 -17.81 9.44
N ASN A 45 9.01 -17.75 9.99
CA ASN A 45 9.39 -18.62 11.11
C ASN A 45 8.99 -18.03 12.47
N LEU A 46 8.84 -16.71 12.57
CA LEU A 46 8.52 -16.03 13.82
C LEU A 46 7.01 -15.97 14.10
N LEU A 47 6.21 -15.73 13.06
CA LEU A 47 4.76 -15.53 13.20
C LEU A 47 4.02 -16.85 12.95
N PRO A 48 2.92 -17.15 13.67
CA PRO A 48 2.10 -18.31 13.38
C PRO A 48 1.43 -18.19 12.00
N LEU A 49 1.00 -19.32 11.44
CA LEU A 49 0.19 -19.32 10.23
C LEU A 49 -1.19 -18.73 10.53
N LEU A 50 -1.53 -17.64 9.85
CA LEU A 50 -2.80 -16.93 10.02
C LEU A 50 -3.71 -17.09 8.80
N SER A 51 -5.00 -16.78 8.98
CA SER A 51 -5.95 -16.78 7.88
C SER A 51 -5.68 -15.66 6.89
N LYS A 52 -5.68 -15.98 5.61
CA LYS A 52 -5.49 -15.02 4.50
C LYS A 52 -6.58 -13.95 4.42
N ARG A 53 -7.77 -14.23 4.94
CA ARG A 53 -8.88 -13.27 4.96
C ARG A 53 -8.63 -12.08 5.89
N LEU A 54 -7.78 -12.24 6.90
CA LEU A 54 -7.53 -11.20 7.89
C LEU A 54 -6.88 -9.95 7.26
N PRO A 55 -5.75 -10.06 6.53
CA PRO A 55 -5.19 -8.89 5.86
C PRO A 55 -6.11 -8.29 4.78
N ASP A 56 -6.95 -9.09 4.11
CA ASP A 56 -7.90 -8.52 3.13
C ASP A 56 -8.96 -7.63 3.81
N ILE A 57 -9.52 -8.12 4.92
CA ILE A 57 -10.46 -7.34 5.73
C ILE A 57 -9.77 -6.11 6.31
N GLY A 58 -8.54 -6.27 6.83
CA GLY A 58 -7.73 -5.18 7.36
C GLY A 58 -7.50 -4.07 6.33
N LEU A 59 -7.06 -4.44 5.13
CA LEU A 59 -6.89 -3.53 4.00
C LEU A 59 -8.18 -2.78 3.63
N ILE A 60 -9.31 -3.49 3.51
CA ILE A 60 -10.61 -2.85 3.19
C ILE A 60 -10.96 -1.83 4.26
N LEU A 61 -10.80 -2.17 5.54
CA LEU A 61 -11.04 -1.25 6.66
C LEU A 61 -10.10 -0.04 6.62
N PHE A 62 -8.83 -0.22 6.26
CA PHE A 62 -7.86 0.87 6.08
C PHE A 62 -8.28 1.86 4.99
N ILE A 63 -8.71 1.34 3.83
CA ILE A 63 -9.16 2.17 2.71
C ILE A 63 -10.44 2.90 3.08
N LEU A 64 -11.41 2.23 3.71
CA LEU A 64 -12.65 2.86 4.18
C LEU A 64 -12.38 3.96 5.21
N TYR A 65 -11.51 3.70 6.19
CA TYR A 65 -11.06 4.71 7.15
C TYR A 65 -10.49 5.93 6.42
N PHE A 66 -9.57 5.72 5.48
CA PHE A 66 -8.95 6.81 4.73
C PHE A 66 -9.97 7.64 3.94
N ILE A 67 -10.90 6.98 3.24
CA ILE A 67 -11.94 7.65 2.45
C ILE A 67 -12.83 8.49 3.37
N ILE A 68 -13.36 7.90 4.45
CA ILE A 68 -14.27 8.58 5.38
C ILE A 68 -13.56 9.76 6.05
N ARG A 69 -12.33 9.54 6.52
CA ARG A 69 -11.59 10.53 7.31
C ARG A 69 -11.05 11.69 6.49
N TRP A 70 -10.52 11.42 5.30
CA TRP A 70 -9.76 12.39 4.52
C TRP A 70 -10.40 12.70 3.18
N ALA A 71 -10.87 11.71 2.43
CA ALA A 71 -11.32 11.94 1.06
C ALA A 71 -12.60 12.78 0.95
N ILE A 72 -13.53 12.64 1.90
CA ILE A 72 -14.79 13.39 1.92
C ILE A 72 -14.53 14.88 2.16
N GLN A 73 -13.66 15.20 3.11
CA GLN A 73 -13.36 16.58 3.52
C GLN A 73 -12.29 17.25 2.63
N TYR A 74 -11.33 16.47 2.13
CA TYR A 74 -10.17 16.92 1.38
C TYR A 74 -10.01 16.09 0.09
N PRO A 75 -10.81 16.35 -0.96
CA PRO A 75 -10.79 15.55 -2.19
C PRO A 75 -9.43 15.59 -2.92
N THR A 76 -8.64 16.64 -2.74
CA THR A 76 -7.27 16.73 -3.26
C THR A 76 -6.33 15.68 -2.64
N THR A 77 -6.55 15.32 -1.38
CA THR A 77 -5.81 14.23 -0.71
C THR A 77 -6.11 12.91 -1.39
N LEU A 78 -7.38 12.62 -1.69
CA LEU A 78 -7.75 11.41 -2.42
C LEU A 78 -7.14 11.39 -3.83
N ILE A 79 -7.15 12.52 -4.54
CA ILE A 79 -6.51 12.62 -5.86
C ILE A 79 -5.03 12.25 -5.78
N ASN A 80 -4.29 12.81 -4.82
CA ASN A 80 -2.86 12.48 -4.64
C ASN A 80 -2.66 11.02 -4.24
N TYR A 81 -3.48 10.49 -3.35
CA TYR A 81 -3.45 9.07 -2.99
C TYR A 81 -3.60 8.16 -4.21
N LEU A 82 -4.61 8.43 -5.05
CA LEU A 82 -4.91 7.65 -6.26
C LEU A 82 -3.76 7.74 -7.28
N TRP A 83 -3.12 8.90 -7.42
CA TRP A 83 -1.97 9.03 -8.32
C TRP A 83 -0.73 8.31 -7.81
N ILE A 84 -0.38 8.49 -6.54
CA ILE A 84 0.77 7.82 -5.93
C ILE A 84 0.60 6.31 -6.03
N ILE A 85 -0.58 5.79 -5.68
CA ILE A 85 -0.80 4.35 -5.72
C ILE A 85 -0.80 3.78 -7.15
N SER A 86 -1.33 4.53 -8.13
CA SER A 86 -1.24 4.14 -9.53
C SER A 86 0.22 4.03 -9.98
N LEU A 87 1.07 4.97 -9.57
CA LEU A 87 2.51 4.91 -9.85
C LEU A 87 3.19 3.70 -9.19
N LEU A 88 2.86 3.42 -7.92
CA LEU A 88 3.37 2.26 -7.21
C LEU A 88 2.94 0.95 -7.88
N PHE A 89 1.69 0.86 -8.36
CA PHE A 89 1.17 -0.32 -9.05
C PHE A 89 1.75 -0.50 -10.45
N ILE A 90 2.09 0.57 -11.18
CA ILE A 90 2.87 0.47 -12.42
C ILE A 90 4.22 -0.20 -12.12
N GLY A 91 4.90 0.21 -11.05
CA GLY A 91 6.14 -0.45 -10.61
C GLY A 91 5.92 -1.93 -10.29
N ARG A 92 4.81 -2.28 -9.63
CA ARG A 92 4.42 -3.68 -9.35
C ARG A 92 4.22 -4.50 -10.61
N VAL A 93 3.45 -4.01 -11.58
CA VAL A 93 3.27 -4.68 -12.88
C VAL A 93 4.60 -4.99 -13.56
N VAL A 94 5.55 -4.03 -13.53
CA VAL A 94 6.89 -4.25 -14.09
C VAL A 94 7.63 -5.35 -13.33
N LEU A 95 7.63 -5.31 -11.99
CA LEU A 95 8.34 -6.29 -11.17
C LEU A 95 7.77 -7.71 -11.29
N LEU A 96 6.44 -7.83 -11.37
CA LEU A 96 5.74 -9.08 -11.66
C LEU A 96 6.17 -9.71 -12.98
N SER A 97 6.41 -8.88 -13.98
CA SER A 97 6.79 -9.32 -15.32
C SER A 97 8.25 -9.80 -15.42
N VAL A 98 9.12 -9.39 -14.50
CA VAL A 98 10.57 -9.68 -14.57
C VAL A 98 11.03 -10.75 -13.58
N THR A 99 10.32 -10.94 -12.46
CA THR A 99 10.75 -11.86 -11.39
C THR A 99 9.58 -12.63 -10.81
N GLN A 100 9.80 -13.92 -10.53
CA GLN A 100 8.85 -14.79 -9.84
C GLN A 100 9.52 -15.46 -8.64
N PHE A 101 8.79 -15.57 -7.54
CA PHE A 101 9.20 -16.36 -6.37
C PHE A 101 8.27 -17.56 -6.19
N PRO A 102 8.76 -18.67 -5.61
CA PRO A 102 7.89 -19.76 -5.24
C PRO A 102 6.90 -19.29 -4.17
N PRO A 103 5.68 -19.83 -4.16
CA PRO A 103 4.63 -19.42 -3.23
C PRO A 103 5.04 -19.66 -1.77
N GLY A 104 4.58 -18.80 -0.84
CA GLY A 104 4.84 -18.93 0.59
C GLY A 104 4.17 -20.15 1.25
N LEU A 105 3.26 -20.82 0.53
CA LEU A 105 2.60 -22.07 0.95
C LEU A 105 2.56 -23.07 -0.21
N PRO A 106 2.75 -24.37 0.07
CA PRO A 106 2.62 -25.42 -0.95
C PRO A 106 1.15 -25.62 -1.37
N GLY A 107 0.93 -26.23 -2.53
CA GLY A 107 -0.42 -26.57 -3.02
C GLY A 107 -1.13 -25.42 -3.73
N CYS A 108 -0.38 -24.44 -4.20
CA CYS A 108 -0.88 -23.34 -5.01
C CYS A 108 -1.26 -23.75 -6.42
N SER A 109 -2.30 -23.11 -6.97
CA SER A 109 -2.69 -23.30 -8.37
C SER A 109 -2.38 -22.04 -9.19
N THR A 110 -1.79 -22.27 -10.37
CA THR A 110 -1.46 -21.24 -11.33
C THR A 110 -2.01 -21.59 -12.71
N VAL A 111 -2.06 -20.61 -13.61
CA VAL A 111 -2.38 -20.84 -15.02
C VAL A 111 -1.23 -21.58 -15.71
N LYS A 112 -1.55 -22.47 -16.64
CA LYS A 112 -0.58 -23.26 -17.38
C LYS A 112 -0.26 -22.60 -18.71
N GLU A 113 0.91 -22.93 -19.26
CA GLU A 113 1.28 -22.52 -20.61
C GLU A 113 0.25 -23.06 -21.63
N GLY A 114 -0.27 -22.18 -22.48
CA GLY A 114 -1.31 -22.51 -23.46
C GLY A 114 -2.75 -22.33 -22.96
N ASP A 115 -2.98 -22.02 -21.69
CA ASP A 115 -4.31 -21.66 -21.20
C ASP A 115 -4.78 -20.33 -21.81
N SER A 116 -6.09 -20.21 -22.06
CA SER A 116 -6.69 -18.95 -22.53
C SER A 116 -6.57 -17.85 -21.47
N LEU A 117 -6.34 -16.61 -21.91
CA LEU A 117 -6.34 -15.45 -21.01
C LEU A 117 -7.67 -15.32 -20.27
N TYR A 118 -7.59 -15.15 -18.96
CA TYR A 118 -8.71 -14.90 -18.07
C TYR A 118 -8.88 -13.40 -17.84
N PHE A 119 -9.94 -12.83 -18.41
CA PHE A 119 -10.27 -11.41 -18.25
C PHE A 119 -11.01 -11.07 -16.94
N ASN A 120 -11.43 -12.09 -16.19
CA ASN A 120 -12.05 -11.92 -14.87
C ASN A 120 -10.96 -11.81 -13.79
N VAL A 121 -10.58 -10.58 -13.44
CA VAL A 121 -9.44 -10.24 -12.59
C VAL A 121 -9.63 -10.47 -11.08
N PHE A 122 -10.66 -11.23 -10.67
CA PHE A 122 -10.87 -11.62 -9.27
C PHE A 122 -11.34 -13.07 -9.15
N ARG A 123 -10.91 -13.93 -10.08
CA ARG A 123 -11.43 -15.31 -10.19
C ARG A 123 -11.06 -16.15 -8.98
N LYS A 124 -9.81 -16.06 -8.50
CA LYS A 124 -9.37 -16.79 -7.31
C LYS A 124 -9.83 -16.12 -6.01
N GLY A 125 -10.51 -14.97 -6.14
CA GLY A 125 -10.80 -14.07 -5.03
C GLY A 125 -9.51 -13.61 -4.37
N TRP A 126 -9.62 -13.20 -3.12
CA TRP A 126 -8.48 -12.73 -2.32
C TRP A 126 -7.72 -13.88 -1.63
N ASN A 127 -8.06 -15.14 -1.93
CA ASN A 127 -7.33 -16.32 -1.44
C ASN A 127 -6.09 -16.57 -2.30
N GLU A 128 -5.31 -15.53 -2.52
CA GLU A 128 -4.07 -15.62 -3.26
C GLU A 128 -3.04 -16.40 -2.46
N CYS A 129 -2.27 -17.19 -3.16
CA CYS A 129 -1.18 -17.95 -2.58
C CYS A 129 0.11 -17.82 -3.39
N LEU A 130 0.00 -17.14 -4.54
CA LEU A 130 1.12 -16.73 -5.36
C LEU A 130 1.76 -15.53 -4.67
N ASP A 131 3.09 -15.57 -4.56
CA ASP A 131 3.81 -14.43 -4.06
C ASP A 131 4.19 -13.51 -5.21
N TYR A 132 3.95 -12.24 -4.97
CA TYR A 132 4.21 -11.15 -5.88
C TYR A 132 5.20 -10.23 -5.18
N MET A 133 6.42 -10.19 -5.70
CA MET A 133 7.40 -9.20 -5.27
C MET A 133 6.73 -7.83 -5.33
N TYR A 134 6.80 -7.09 -4.22
CA TYR A 134 6.14 -5.78 -4.04
C TYR A 134 4.63 -5.88 -3.67
N SER A 135 4.36 -5.98 -2.36
CA SER A 135 3.00 -6.21 -1.79
C SER A 135 2.02 -5.04 -1.98
N GLY A 136 0.87 -5.32 -2.59
CA GLY A 136 -0.23 -4.36 -2.78
C GLY A 136 -0.87 -3.89 -1.47
N HIS A 137 -1.19 -4.82 -0.55
CA HIS A 137 -1.73 -4.50 0.78
C HIS A 137 -0.78 -3.56 1.54
N THR A 138 0.52 -3.88 1.52
CA THR A 138 1.53 -3.06 2.19
C THR A 138 1.56 -1.64 1.63
N ILE A 139 1.56 -1.49 0.30
CA ILE A 139 1.52 -0.18 -0.38
C ILE A 139 0.33 0.65 0.13
N HIS A 140 -0.88 0.09 0.13
CA HIS A 140 -2.07 0.78 0.59
C HIS A 140 -1.96 1.20 2.06
N CYS A 141 -1.62 0.26 2.95
CA CYS A 141 -1.58 0.50 4.39
C CYS A 141 -0.52 1.53 4.78
N VAL A 142 0.69 1.41 4.22
CA VAL A 142 1.77 2.37 4.44
C VAL A 142 1.38 3.75 3.91
N LEU A 143 0.79 3.84 2.71
CA LEU A 143 0.38 5.11 2.13
C LEU A 143 -0.72 5.81 2.95
N VAL A 144 -1.74 5.07 3.41
CA VAL A 144 -2.78 5.60 4.31
C VAL A 144 -2.15 6.12 5.61
N THR A 145 -1.19 5.40 6.15
CA THR A 145 -0.46 5.81 7.36
C THR A 145 0.34 7.08 7.13
N LEU A 146 1.09 7.18 6.04
CA LEU A 146 1.85 8.40 5.71
C LEU A 146 0.95 9.62 5.56
N PHE A 147 -0.18 9.50 4.85
CA PHE A 147 -1.15 10.59 4.77
C PHE A 147 -1.77 10.93 6.12
N THR A 148 -2.11 9.94 6.95
CA THR A 148 -2.69 10.17 8.28
C THR A 148 -1.69 10.85 9.22
N LEU A 149 -0.44 10.39 9.22
CA LEU A 149 0.66 11.01 9.98
C LEU A 149 0.89 12.45 9.56
N TYR A 150 0.71 12.74 8.27
CA TYR A 150 0.80 14.08 7.74
C TYR A 150 -0.39 14.97 8.13
N LEU A 151 -1.61 14.51 7.87
CA LEU A 151 -2.82 15.35 7.92
C LEU A 151 -3.44 15.44 9.32
N SER A 152 -3.25 14.41 10.16
CA SER A 152 -3.82 14.43 11.50
C SER A 152 -3.07 15.37 12.43
N SER A 153 -3.83 16.14 13.22
CA SER A 153 -3.31 16.90 14.36
C SER A 153 -3.29 16.08 15.66
N SER A 154 -3.99 14.95 15.71
CA SER A 154 -4.15 14.12 16.90
C SER A 154 -2.99 13.15 17.04
N MET A 155 -2.20 13.29 18.10
CA MET A 155 -1.12 12.34 18.42
C MET A 155 -1.67 10.93 18.63
N PHE A 156 -2.86 10.80 19.21
CA PHE A 156 -3.51 9.51 19.41
C PHE A 156 -3.83 8.83 18.08
N GLU A 157 -4.40 9.56 17.11
CA GLU A 157 -4.70 9.01 15.77
C GLU A 157 -3.42 8.56 15.06
N LYS A 158 -2.32 9.32 15.20
CA LYS A 158 -1.00 8.95 14.64
C LYS A 158 -0.43 7.67 15.25
N ILE A 159 -0.49 7.53 16.58
CA ILE A 159 -0.01 6.32 17.25
C ILE A 159 -0.91 5.14 16.86
N ALA A 160 -2.23 5.33 16.88
CA ALA A 160 -3.18 4.29 16.52
C ALA A 160 -2.94 3.79 15.08
N ILE A 161 -2.83 4.68 14.09
CA ILE A 161 -2.65 4.26 12.71
C ILE A 161 -1.33 3.50 12.49
N ILE A 162 -0.24 3.91 13.16
CA ILE A 162 1.04 3.17 13.13
C ILE A 162 0.85 1.76 13.70
N MET A 163 0.22 1.63 14.86
CA MET A 163 0.00 0.33 15.51
C MET A 163 -0.86 -0.59 14.65
N VAL A 164 -1.92 -0.07 14.03
CA VAL A 164 -2.77 -0.85 13.13
C VAL A 164 -2.00 -1.23 11.87
N THR A 165 -1.13 -0.38 11.32
CA THR A 165 -0.27 -0.76 10.17
C THR A 165 0.75 -1.83 10.53
N LEU A 166 1.37 -1.76 11.71
CA LEU A 166 2.29 -2.80 12.17
C LEU A 166 1.58 -4.14 12.37
N LEU A 167 0.36 -4.11 12.92
CA LEU A 167 -0.49 -5.29 13.03
C LEU A 167 -0.78 -5.87 11.64
N GLU A 168 -1.19 -5.03 10.69
CA GLU A 168 -1.53 -5.42 9.33
C GLU A 168 -0.34 -6.04 8.59
N ILE A 169 0.85 -5.44 8.70
CA ILE A 169 2.12 -6.00 8.21
C ILE A 169 2.36 -7.40 8.83
N GLY A 170 2.13 -7.55 10.13
CA GLY A 170 2.20 -8.85 10.80
C GLY A 170 1.19 -9.86 10.25
N LEU A 171 -0.05 -9.44 9.94
CA LEU A 171 -1.07 -10.30 9.34
C LEU A 171 -0.70 -10.73 7.91
N ILE A 172 -0.14 -9.83 7.11
CA ILE A 172 0.34 -10.11 5.75
C ILE A 172 1.45 -11.18 5.79
N ILE A 173 2.46 -11.00 6.63
CA ILE A 173 3.56 -11.96 6.78
C ILE A 173 3.05 -13.27 7.40
N GLY A 174 2.22 -13.17 8.44
CA GLY A 174 1.62 -14.30 9.18
C GLY A 174 0.75 -15.21 8.31
N SER A 175 0.02 -14.64 7.36
CA SER A 175 -0.85 -15.38 6.43
C SER A 175 -0.11 -15.97 5.23
N ARG A 176 1.21 -15.70 5.11
CA ARG A 176 2.08 -16.20 4.03
C ARG A 176 1.59 -15.82 2.63
N ILE A 177 0.87 -14.71 2.53
CA ILE A 177 0.51 -14.13 1.23
C ILE A 177 1.71 -13.41 0.58
N HIS A 178 2.65 -12.94 1.41
CA HIS A 178 3.89 -12.31 0.99
C HIS A 178 5.07 -12.70 1.88
N TYR A 179 6.27 -12.75 1.31
CA TYR A 179 7.51 -12.78 2.08
C TYR A 179 7.73 -11.44 2.80
N THR A 180 8.47 -11.51 3.92
CA THR A 180 8.88 -10.34 4.70
C THR A 180 9.66 -9.35 3.82
N ALA A 181 10.48 -9.85 2.90
CA ALA A 181 11.22 -9.01 1.96
C ALA A 181 10.29 -8.15 1.08
N ASP A 182 9.18 -8.71 0.60
CA ASP A 182 8.23 -8.01 -0.27
C ASP A 182 7.49 -6.90 0.47
N VAL A 183 7.17 -7.14 1.75
CA VAL A 183 6.59 -6.15 2.66
C VAL A 183 7.60 -5.03 2.94
N LEU A 184 8.87 -5.35 3.20
CA LEU A 184 9.91 -4.35 3.46
C LEU A 184 10.19 -3.48 2.23
N VAL A 185 10.31 -4.10 1.06
CA VAL A 185 10.49 -3.37 -0.22
C VAL A 185 9.26 -2.51 -0.52
N GLY A 186 8.05 -3.07 -0.37
CA GLY A 186 6.79 -2.33 -0.51
C GLY A 186 6.73 -1.10 0.39
N THR A 187 7.11 -1.26 1.66
CA THR A 187 7.17 -0.17 2.63
C THR A 187 8.18 0.90 2.22
N LEU A 188 9.41 0.50 1.91
CA LEU A 188 10.49 1.44 1.56
C LEU A 188 10.16 2.23 0.31
N VAL A 189 9.74 1.57 -0.77
CA VAL A 189 9.44 2.26 -2.04
C VAL A 189 8.22 3.17 -1.87
N THR A 190 7.20 2.76 -1.12
CA THR A 190 6.04 3.64 -0.84
C THR A 190 6.47 4.91 -0.10
N ILE A 191 7.33 4.79 0.91
CA ILE A 191 7.88 5.93 1.64
C ILE A 191 8.67 6.84 0.71
N LEU A 192 9.57 6.28 -0.11
CA LEU A 192 10.40 7.06 -1.04
C LEU A 192 9.56 7.82 -2.06
N ILE A 193 8.56 7.17 -2.67
CA ILE A 193 7.66 7.80 -3.65
C ILE A 193 6.82 8.88 -2.97
N PHE A 194 6.29 8.63 -1.78
CA PHE A 194 5.51 9.63 -1.04
C PHE A 194 6.33 10.90 -0.77
N PHE A 195 7.57 10.76 -0.27
CA PHE A 195 8.45 11.91 -0.01
C PHE A 195 9.05 12.53 -1.27
N SER A 196 8.97 11.86 -2.42
CA SER A 196 9.34 12.43 -3.72
C SER A 196 8.15 13.04 -4.46
N TRP A 197 6.94 12.92 -3.92
CA TRP A 197 5.73 13.35 -4.61
C TRP A 197 5.67 14.88 -4.72
N PRO A 198 5.43 15.46 -5.91
CA PRO A 198 5.38 16.92 -6.07
C PRO A 198 4.34 17.56 -5.14
N GLY A 199 4.75 18.63 -4.44
CA GLY A 199 3.89 19.31 -3.47
C GLY A 199 3.94 18.73 -2.06
N ILE A 200 4.70 17.64 -1.84
CA ILE A 200 5.05 17.14 -0.51
C ILE A 200 6.04 18.09 0.21
N ASP A 201 6.67 19.03 -0.47
CA ASP A 201 7.62 19.96 0.18
C ASP A 201 6.90 20.90 1.16
N ASN A 202 5.63 21.21 0.88
CA ASN A 202 4.74 21.91 1.81
C ASN A 202 4.39 21.04 3.04
N VAL A 203 4.48 19.71 2.91
CA VAL A 203 4.19 18.71 3.95
C VAL A 203 5.32 18.66 4.97
N VAL A 204 6.57 18.58 4.52
CA VAL A 204 7.75 18.63 5.39
C VAL A 204 7.73 19.94 6.18
N LYS A 205 7.47 21.06 5.50
CA LYS A 205 7.33 22.36 6.15
C LYS A 205 6.18 22.38 7.17
N HIS A 206 5.03 21.75 6.92
CA HIS A 206 3.91 21.68 7.87
C HIS A 206 4.14 20.69 9.04
N ILE A 207 4.89 19.61 8.83
CA ILE A 207 5.31 18.69 9.90
C ILE A 207 6.27 19.40 10.86
N TYR A 208 7.23 20.17 10.33
CA TYR A 208 8.17 20.96 11.14
C TYR A 208 7.51 22.21 11.76
N SER A 209 6.49 22.81 11.14
CA SER A 209 5.83 24.05 11.62
C SER A 209 4.47 23.84 12.32
N GLY A 210 3.87 22.65 12.28
CA GLY A 210 2.46 22.41 12.64
C GLY A 210 2.18 21.30 13.66
N GLY A 211 3.20 20.65 14.24
CA GLY A 211 3.04 19.91 15.50
C GLY A 211 3.20 20.84 16.71
N ILE A 212 2.81 20.42 17.91
CA ILE A 212 2.91 21.20 19.17
C ILE A 212 4.28 21.90 19.35
N TYR A 213 5.35 21.34 18.79
CA TYR A 213 6.70 21.92 18.74
C TYR A 213 6.84 23.17 17.84
N GLY A 214 6.16 23.24 16.70
CA GLY A 214 6.17 24.40 15.80
C GLY A 214 5.54 25.65 16.43
N LYS A 215 4.50 25.45 17.26
CA LYS A 215 3.91 26.52 18.08
C LYS A 215 4.84 26.97 19.22
N MET A 216 5.68 26.08 19.75
CA MET A 216 6.66 26.41 20.79
C MET A 216 7.85 27.20 20.24
N LEU A 217 8.35 26.87 19.04
CA LEU A 217 9.45 27.59 18.39
C LEU A 217 9.03 28.97 17.86
N PHE A 218 7.83 29.13 17.31
CA PHE A 218 7.32 30.46 16.92
C PHE A 218 7.22 31.42 18.11
N LYS A 219 6.86 30.90 19.30
CA LYS A 219 6.85 31.67 20.55
C LYS A 219 8.26 32.05 21.02
N LYS A 220 9.25 31.20 20.77
CA LYS A 220 10.65 31.44 21.18
C LYS A 220 11.34 32.44 20.27
N VAL A 221 11.01 32.47 18.98
CA VAL A 221 11.55 33.46 18.02
C VAL A 221 11.00 34.87 18.30
N GLN A 222 9.71 35.01 18.68
CA GLN A 222 9.14 36.31 19.08
C GLN A 222 9.63 36.85 20.43
N GLN A 223 10.34 36.06 21.24
CA GLN A 223 10.91 36.50 22.51
C GLN A 223 12.39 36.89 22.43
N VAL A 224 13.03 36.68 21.28
CA VAL A 224 14.46 37.00 21.05
C VAL A 224 14.62 38.25 20.16
N GLU A 225 13.52 38.80 19.64
CA GLU A 225 13.49 40.12 19.02
C GLU A 225 12.92 41.14 20.03
N PHE A 226 13.79 41.58 20.94
CA PHE A 226 13.72 42.88 21.60
C PHE A 226 14.98 43.66 21.25
#